data_AF-A0A8B7QQS9-F1
#
_entry.id   AF-A0A8B7QQS9-F1
#
_cell.length_a   1.000
_cell.length_b   1.000
_cell.length_c   1.000
_cell.angle_alpha   90.00
_cell.angle_beta   90.00
_cell.angle_gamma   90.00
#
_symmetry.space_group_name_H-M   'P 1'
#
loop_
_entity.id
_entity.type
_entity.pdbx_description
1 polymer ?
#
loop_
_entity_poly.entity_id
_entity_poly.type
_entity_poly.pdbx_seq_one_letter_code
_entity_poly.pdbx_strand_id
1 'polypeptide(L)'
;CEPCTEPIPLCTDGEFLTVDLNTTDSCCPRYYCVCEPNLCPTPLLNCAEDMNLVKKNVSGQCCPIWHCECSCEKLVMPTCEVVQEDF
;
A
#
# COMPACT_ATOMS: atom_id res chain seq x y z
N CYS A 1 -28.93 -29.75 3.14
CA CYS A 1 -28.02 -28.67 2.76
C CYS A 1 -28.47 -28.14 1.43
N GLU A 2 -28.98 -26.92 1.40
CA GLU A 2 -29.18 -26.18 0.14
C GLU A 2 -27.83 -25.63 -0.35
N PRO A 3 -27.67 -25.36 -1.65
CA PRO A 3 -26.45 -24.75 -2.16
C PRO A 3 -26.28 -23.34 -1.59
N CYS A 4 -25.06 -23.01 -1.16
CA CYS A 4 -24.74 -21.68 -0.65
C CYS A 4 -24.94 -20.63 -1.75
N THR A 5 -25.79 -19.64 -1.46
CA THR A 5 -26.10 -18.53 -2.37
C THR A 5 -25.14 -17.36 -2.23
N GLU A 6 -24.43 -17.26 -1.11
CA GLU A 6 -23.45 -16.19 -0.87
C GLU A 6 -22.12 -16.50 -1.60
N PRO A 7 -21.61 -15.55 -2.40
CA PRO A 7 -20.33 -15.72 -3.06
C PRO A 7 -19.18 -15.63 -2.05
N ILE A 8 -18.13 -16.42 -2.29
CA ILE A 8 -16.89 -16.33 -1.51
C ILE A 8 -16.23 -14.97 -1.81
N PRO A 9 -15.85 -14.18 -0.79
CA PRO A 9 -15.22 -12.89 -1.01
C PRO A 9 -13.84 -13.06 -1.66
N LEU A 10 -13.49 -12.10 -2.54
CA LEU A 10 -12.16 -11.98 -3.12
C LEU A 10 -11.32 -11.05 -2.25
N CYS A 11 -10.19 -11.56 -1.76
CA CYS A 11 -9.26 -10.77 -0.95
C CYS A 11 -8.27 -10.00 -1.83
N THR A 12 -7.81 -8.85 -1.33
CA THR A 12 -6.84 -7.99 -2.02
C THR A 12 -5.40 -8.35 -1.65
N ASP A 13 -4.42 -7.63 -2.20
CA ASP A 13 -3.01 -7.89 -1.92
C ASP A 13 -2.71 -7.85 -0.42
N GLY A 14 -1.94 -8.84 0.06
CA GLY A 14 -1.58 -9.00 1.47
C GLY A 14 -2.75 -9.43 2.37
N GLU A 15 -3.93 -9.65 1.83
CA GLU A 15 -5.04 -10.26 2.56
C GLU A 15 -5.14 -11.75 2.26
N PHE A 16 -5.58 -12.52 3.25
CA PHE A 16 -5.87 -13.94 3.08
C PHE A 16 -7.29 -14.28 3.49
N LEU A 17 -7.88 -15.25 2.80
CA LEU A 17 -9.22 -15.74 3.09
C LEU A 17 -9.19 -16.62 4.33
N THR A 18 -10.05 -16.33 5.30
CA THR A 18 -10.24 -17.15 6.49
C THR A 18 -11.72 -17.46 6.69
N VAL A 19 -11.99 -18.45 7.52
CA VAL A 19 -13.34 -18.92 7.87
C VAL A 19 -13.70 -18.49 9.30
N ASP A 20 -14.93 -18.04 9.51
CA ASP A 20 -15.46 -17.77 10.85
C ASP A 20 -15.71 -19.08 11.58
N LEU A 21 -14.92 -19.30 12.64
CA LEU A 21 -14.97 -20.47 13.50
C LEU A 21 -16.34 -20.69 14.15
N ASN A 22 -17.17 -19.64 14.30
CA ASN A 22 -18.53 -19.80 14.83
C ASN A 22 -19.49 -20.42 13.82
N THR A 23 -19.09 -20.47 12.55
CA THR A 23 -19.94 -20.91 11.43
C THR A 23 -19.45 -22.19 10.79
N THR A 24 -18.36 -22.78 11.27
CA THR A 24 -17.77 -23.99 10.68
C THR A 24 -18.68 -25.21 10.75
N ASP A 25 -19.60 -25.28 11.72
CA ASP A 25 -20.60 -26.36 11.84
C ASP A 25 -21.82 -26.15 10.92
N SER A 26 -21.89 -25.00 10.23
CA SER A 26 -22.96 -24.67 9.31
C SER A 26 -22.68 -25.24 7.92
N CYS A 27 -23.76 -25.52 7.19
CA CYS A 27 -23.69 -25.92 5.78
C CYS A 27 -22.93 -24.90 4.91
N CYS A 28 -23.04 -23.62 5.26
CA CYS A 28 -22.39 -22.50 4.61
C CYS A 28 -21.63 -21.69 5.67
N PRO A 29 -20.35 -22.01 5.91
CA PRO A 29 -19.53 -21.21 6.80
C PRO A 29 -19.27 -19.84 6.18
N ARG A 30 -19.15 -18.82 7.02
CA ARG A 30 -18.85 -17.46 6.60
C ARG A 30 -17.35 -17.31 6.39
N TYR A 31 -16.98 -16.69 5.28
CA TYR A 31 -15.60 -16.37 4.95
C TYR A 31 -15.38 -14.87 5.01
N TYR A 32 -14.19 -14.45 5.43
CA TYR A 32 -13.79 -13.05 5.46
C TYR A 32 -12.30 -12.92 5.16
N CYS A 33 -11.88 -11.73 4.73
CA CYS A 33 -10.48 -11.43 4.46
C CYS A 33 -9.83 -10.84 5.70
N VAL A 34 -8.61 -11.29 5.99
CA VAL A 34 -7.78 -10.76 7.07
C VAL A 34 -6.50 -10.19 6.46
N CYS A 35 -6.13 -8.99 6.91
CA CYS A 35 -4.91 -8.33 6.50
C CYS A 35 -3.68 -8.94 7.20
N GLU A 36 -2.72 -9.41 6.41
CA GLU A 36 -1.41 -9.87 6.86
C GLU A 36 -0.32 -8.99 6.21
N PRO A 37 0.14 -7.94 6.91
CA PRO A 37 1.10 -6.97 6.35
C PRO A 37 2.40 -7.58 5.85
N ASN A 38 2.78 -8.76 6.35
CA ASN A 38 3.98 -9.49 5.94
C ASN A 38 3.85 -10.13 4.54
N LEU A 39 2.62 -10.34 4.06
CA LEU A 39 2.35 -10.86 2.72
C LEU A 39 2.24 -9.76 1.66
N CYS A 40 2.38 -8.49 2.05
CA CYS A 40 2.35 -7.40 1.08
C CYS A 40 3.54 -7.49 0.11
N PRO A 41 3.28 -7.41 -1.21
CA PRO A 41 4.35 -7.48 -2.19
C PRO A 41 5.32 -6.31 -2.02
N THR A 42 6.62 -6.60 -2.12
CA THR A 42 7.63 -5.56 -2.27
C THR A 42 7.59 -5.00 -3.69
N PRO A 43 7.69 -3.67 -3.86
CA PRO A 43 7.61 -3.09 -5.19
C PRO A 43 8.86 -3.48 -5.99
N LEU A 44 8.66 -3.93 -7.23
CA LEU A 44 9.73 -4.05 -8.23
C LEU A 44 9.99 -2.70 -8.91
N LEU A 45 9.87 -1.60 -8.16
CA LEU A 45 10.02 -0.25 -8.68
C LEU A 45 11.42 0.27 -8.34
N ASN A 46 12.21 0.54 -9.38
CA ASN A 46 13.47 1.26 -9.24
C ASN A 46 13.23 2.73 -9.60
N CYS A 47 13.35 3.63 -8.62
CA CYS A 47 13.29 5.07 -8.86
C CYS A 47 14.58 5.57 -9.53
N ALA A 48 14.50 6.72 -10.22
CA ALA A 48 15.68 7.40 -10.76
C ALA A 48 16.64 7.83 -9.63
N GLU A 49 17.91 8.12 -9.97
CA GLU A 49 18.97 8.39 -8.98
C GLU A 49 18.69 9.66 -8.12
N ASP A 50 17.90 10.59 -8.64
CA ASP A 50 17.45 11.82 -7.98
C ASP A 50 16.11 11.67 -7.22
N MET A 51 15.54 10.48 -7.21
CA MET A 51 14.26 10.18 -6.56
C MET A 51 14.41 9.15 -5.44
N ASN A 52 13.59 9.32 -4.40
CA ASN A 52 13.47 8.40 -3.28
C ASN A 52 12.21 7.54 -3.43
N LEU A 53 12.32 6.25 -3.15
CA LEU A 53 11.16 5.36 -3.05
C LEU A 53 10.47 5.58 -1.70
N VAL A 54 9.23 6.05 -1.72
CA VAL A 54 8.44 6.38 -0.53
C VAL A 54 7.28 5.40 -0.37
N LYS A 55 7.05 4.98 0.87
CA LYS A 55 5.95 4.11 1.29
C LYS A 55 4.82 4.95 1.90
N LYS A 56 3.60 4.79 1.41
CA LYS A 56 2.42 5.48 1.94
C LYS A 56 1.33 4.48 2.31
N ASN A 57 0.87 4.54 3.56
CA ASN A 57 -0.26 3.74 4.03
C ASN A 57 -1.56 4.43 3.63
N VAL A 58 -2.50 3.68 3.05
CA VAL A 58 -3.81 4.18 2.62
C VAL A 58 -4.88 3.58 3.53
N SER A 59 -5.77 4.43 4.05
CA SER A 59 -6.88 3.97 4.88
C SER A 59 -7.82 3.09 4.06
N GLY A 60 -8.16 1.91 4.57
CA GLY A 60 -9.02 0.94 3.88
C GLY A 60 -8.28 -0.03 2.94
N GLN A 61 -6.95 0.04 2.85
CA GLN A 61 -6.14 -0.97 2.14
C GLN A 61 -5.20 -1.66 3.13
N CYS A 62 -5.06 -2.98 3.01
CA CYS A 62 -4.10 -3.74 3.79
C CYS A 62 -2.66 -3.35 3.44
N CYS A 63 -2.34 -3.34 2.14
CA CYS A 63 -1.01 -3.03 1.67
C CYS A 63 -0.78 -1.54 1.41
N PRO A 64 0.45 -1.07 1.70
CA PRO A 64 0.86 0.29 1.37
C PRO A 64 1.05 0.43 -0.14
N ILE A 65 0.88 1.66 -0.62
CA ILE A 65 1.29 2.04 -1.97
C ILE A 65 2.71 2.59 -1.95
N TRP A 66 3.43 2.36 -3.04
CA TRP A 66 4.80 2.83 -3.23
C TRP A 66 4.84 3.83 -4.39
N HIS A 67 5.56 4.92 -4.20
CA HIS A 67 5.76 5.92 -5.25
C HIS A 67 7.15 6.53 -5.15
N CYS A 68 7.67 7.02 -6.28
CA CYS A 68 8.91 7.78 -6.32
C CYS A 68 8.61 9.25 -6.03
N GLU A 69 9.43 9.88 -5.19
CA GLU A 69 9.35 11.30 -4.87
C GLU A 69 10.74 11.94 -5.03
N CYS A 70 10.80 13.19 -5.49
CA CYS A 70 12.09 13.86 -5.72
C CYS A 70 12.87 14.03 -4.41
N SER A 71 14.16 13.72 -4.45
CA SER A 71 15.08 13.91 -3.33
C SER A 71 15.54 15.36 -3.26
N CYS A 72 14.79 16.22 -2.56
CA CYS A 72 15.15 17.62 -2.38
C CYS A 72 16.46 17.82 -1.59
N GLU A 73 16.93 16.81 -0.85
CA GLU A 73 18.22 16.85 -0.15
C GLU A 73 19.42 16.85 -1.11
N LYS A 74 19.25 16.35 -2.33
CA LYS A 74 20.28 16.38 -3.39
C LYS A 74 20.25 17.65 -4.22
N LEU A 75 19.22 18.48 -4.06
CA LEU A 75 19.10 19.74 -4.80
C LEU A 75 19.95 20.80 -4.11
N VAL A 76 21.07 21.16 -4.73
CA VAL A 76 21.85 22.33 -4.34
C VAL A 76 20.92 23.54 -4.46
N MET A 77 20.57 24.17 -3.34
CA MET A 77 19.81 25.41 -3.37
C MET A 77 20.67 26.49 -4.05
N PRO A 78 20.20 27.10 -5.15
CA PRO A 78 20.94 28.19 -5.77
C PRO A 78 20.96 29.37 -4.81
N THR A 79 22.15 29.87 -4.50
CA THR A 79 22.34 31.12 -3.77
C THR A 79 22.07 32.28 -4.71
N CYS A 80 20.96 32.98 -4.51
CA CYS A 80 20.72 34.26 -5.18
C CYS A 80 21.48 35.36 -4.44
N GLU A 81 22.53 35.89 -5.04
CA GLU A 81 23.21 37.09 -4.54
C GLU A 81 22.52 38.34 -5.09
N VAL A 82 22.13 39.24 -4.19
CA VAL A 82 21.59 40.55 -4.56
C VAL A 82 22.79 41.45 -4.88
N VAL A 83 23.05 41.69 -6.16
CA VAL A 83 24.00 42.74 -6.58
C VAL A 83 23.34 44.10 -6.36
N GLN A 84 23.78 44.81 -5.32
CA GLN A 84 23.41 46.20 -5.09
C GLN A 84 24.27 47.08 -6.00
N GLU A 85 23.69 47.58 -7.09
CA GLU A 85 24.32 48.61 -7.92
C GLU A 85 24.16 49.97 -7.22
N ASP A 86 25.25 50.48 -6.63
CA ASP A 86 25.36 51.87 -6.16
C ASP A 86 25.56 52.80 -7.36
N PHE A 87 24.67 53.79 -7.51
CA PHE A 87 24.69 54.83 -8.55
C PHE A 87 24.97 56.21 -7.94
#